data_AF-A0A1I1KR60-F1
#
_entry.id   AF-A0A1I1KR60-F1
#
_cell.length_a   1.000
_cell.length_b   1.000
_cell.length_c   1.000
_cell.angle_alpha   90.00
_cell.angle_beta   90.00
_cell.angle_gamma   90.00
#
_symmetry.space_group_name_H-M   'P 1'
#
loop_
_entity.id
_entity.type
_entity.pdbx_description
1 polymer ?
#
loop_
_entity_poly.entity_id
_entity_poly.type
_entity_poly.pdbx_seq_one_letter_code
_entity_poly.pdbx_strand_id
1 'polypeptide(L)'
;MTVIAIKINNKTVSRDVPSRMHLADFVRDEGRQTGTHLGCEHGVCGACTVLVDGQPVRSCITFAVACDGKKVTTVEGYDDDAIMALLRPAFSRHHGLQCGFCTPGMLATARDIVLRFPNADEDLIRVELSGNLCRCTGYMGIVNAVMDVLAQCRDDAVPAVSKLRAASNQIFKDVTVLAGGAAGFQTFKATDIGKVAVVAEKQAAADENATAIKGGTSIQGSFKVPYPADAVWKFMADLPAVAGCLPGAELTEHVGDRVKGRVAIKFGPMSASFNGAARLDRNEQARSAVLKGAGQDSISKSRANGDVSYRMVEIDANTTKVEVDLLYSLQGPLAQFSRSGLVKDFVGRLIQEFGKNVTLRMNPNRSSDLPLPPAQLNAFSLGMSVMWSRIKRFFGRGN
;
A
#
# COMPACT_ATOMS: atom_id res chain seq x y z
N MET A 1 34.27 7.55 14.82
CA MET A 1 34.35 8.93 14.31
C MET A 1 35.31 8.88 13.13
N THR A 2 34.92 9.45 11.99
CA THR A 2 35.67 9.44 10.73
C THR A 2 35.51 10.82 10.09
N VAL A 3 36.63 11.47 9.78
CA VAL A 3 36.62 12.74 9.04
C VAL A 3 36.35 12.46 7.58
N ILE A 4 35.31 13.11 7.03
CA ILE A 4 34.94 13.02 5.61
C ILE A 4 34.72 14.42 5.04
N ALA A 5 34.93 14.58 3.73
CA ALA A 5 34.70 15.81 3.00
C ALA A 5 33.79 15.55 1.79
N ILE A 6 32.56 16.08 1.82
CA ILE A 6 31.57 15.93 0.75
C ILE A 6 31.36 17.28 0.06
N LYS A 7 31.36 17.32 -1.27
CA LYS A 7 31.06 18.54 -2.04
C LYS A 7 29.55 18.68 -2.26
N ILE A 8 28.86 19.40 -1.38
CA ILE A 8 27.42 19.64 -1.43
C ILE A 8 27.14 20.95 -2.18
N ASN A 9 26.37 20.90 -3.28
CA ASN A 9 25.99 22.08 -4.08
C ASN A 9 27.19 23.00 -4.39
N ASN A 10 28.31 22.39 -4.82
CA ASN A 10 29.60 23.02 -5.10
C ASN A 10 30.42 23.53 -3.89
N LYS A 11 29.90 23.42 -2.67
CA LYS A 11 30.63 23.75 -1.43
C LYS A 11 31.13 22.48 -0.74
N THR A 12 32.43 22.42 -0.45
CA THR A 12 32.98 21.32 0.35
C THR A 12 32.61 21.49 1.81
N VAL A 13 32.00 20.46 2.39
CA VAL A 13 31.66 20.35 3.82
C VAL A 13 32.50 19.22 4.41
N SER A 14 33.42 19.58 5.30
CA SER A 14 34.28 18.62 6.02
C SER A 14 33.86 18.53 7.48
N ARG A 15 33.64 17.30 7.97
CA ARG A 15 33.18 17.01 9.33
C ARG A 15 33.73 15.68 9.84
N ASP A 16 33.91 15.60 11.14
CA ASP A 16 34.11 14.34 11.85
C ASP A 16 32.76 13.74 12.25
N VAL A 17 32.41 12.58 11.71
CA VAL A 17 31.07 11.98 11.84
C VAL A 17 31.12 10.53 12.31
N PRO A 18 30.08 10.01 12.98
CA PRO A 18 29.98 8.59 13.25
C PRO A 18 29.73 7.82 11.94
N SER A 19 30.37 6.66 11.77
CA SER A 19 30.30 5.87 10.52
C SER A 19 28.87 5.41 10.15
N ARG A 20 27.95 5.41 11.12
CA ARG A 20 26.53 5.09 10.93
C ARG A 20 25.67 6.26 10.43
N MET A 21 26.21 7.49 10.36
CA MET A 21 25.45 8.65 9.92
C MET A 21 24.97 8.46 8.49
N HIS A 22 23.67 8.67 8.25
CA HIS A 22 23.12 8.63 6.90
C HIS A 22 23.46 9.91 6.14
N LEU A 23 23.53 9.81 4.82
CA LEU A 23 23.80 10.94 3.95
C LEU A 23 22.72 12.01 4.10
N ALA A 24 21.46 11.62 4.32
CA ALA A 24 20.38 12.58 4.55
C ALA A 24 20.65 13.47 5.77
N ASP A 25 21.10 12.87 6.88
CA ASP A 25 21.41 13.60 8.12
C ASP A 25 22.60 14.52 7.90
N PHE A 26 23.67 14.03 7.26
CA PHE A 26 24.83 14.87 6.93
C PHE A 26 24.42 16.08 6.07
N VAL A 27 23.62 15.86 5.03
CA VAL A 27 23.16 16.93 4.12
C VAL A 27 22.30 17.97 4.86
N ARG A 28 21.40 17.52 5.74
CA ARG A 28 20.45 18.38 6.46
C ARG A 28 21.10 19.12 7.63
N ASP A 29 21.86 18.41 8.46
CA ASP A 29 22.35 18.92 9.74
C ASP A 29 23.70 19.62 9.56
N GLU A 30 24.65 18.99 8.84
CA GLU A 30 25.99 19.55 8.61
C GLU A 30 26.03 20.47 7.39
N GLY A 31 25.39 20.04 6.30
CA GLY A 31 25.30 20.80 5.04
C GLY A 31 24.25 21.90 5.06
N ARG A 32 23.32 21.88 6.03
CA ARG A 32 22.19 22.83 6.15
C ARG A 32 21.33 22.93 4.89
N GLN A 33 21.28 21.87 4.08
CA GLN A 33 20.45 21.77 2.87
C GLN A 33 19.15 21.03 3.20
N THR A 34 18.22 21.75 3.83
CA THR A 34 17.02 21.18 4.45
C THR A 34 15.89 20.84 3.48
N GLY A 35 16.02 21.17 2.20
CA GLY A 35 15.10 20.74 1.15
C GLY A 35 15.11 19.23 0.93
N THR A 36 16.16 18.52 1.37
CA THR A 36 16.14 17.05 1.43
C THR A 36 15.26 16.61 2.60
N HIS A 37 14.15 15.92 2.34
CA HIS A 37 13.19 15.52 3.38
C HIS A 37 13.30 14.05 3.77
N LEU A 38 13.04 13.76 5.05
CA LEU A 38 12.97 12.41 5.61
C LEU A 38 11.51 12.07 5.92
N GLY A 39 10.94 11.13 5.18
CA GLY A 39 9.55 10.70 5.35
C GLY A 39 9.38 9.26 5.86
N CYS A 40 10.27 8.35 5.46
CA CYS A 40 10.16 6.93 5.80
C CYS A 40 11.45 6.31 6.34
N GLU A 41 12.64 6.83 6.00
CA GLU A 41 13.95 6.33 6.48
C GLU A 41 14.32 4.87 6.10
N HIS A 42 13.46 4.17 5.35
CA HIS A 42 13.75 2.84 4.79
C HIS A 42 13.70 2.82 3.25
N GLY A 43 13.97 3.96 2.60
CA GLY A 43 14.18 4.07 1.15
C GLY A 43 12.93 4.08 0.25
N VAL A 44 11.72 3.96 0.81
CA VAL A 44 10.48 3.76 0.06
C VAL A 44 9.87 5.06 -0.48
N CYS A 45 9.81 6.14 0.30
CA CYS A 45 9.04 7.33 -0.09
C CYS A 45 9.73 8.23 -1.12
N GLY A 46 11.05 8.14 -1.28
CA GLY A 46 11.81 8.96 -2.21
C GLY A 46 11.97 10.45 -1.89
N ALA A 47 11.36 10.97 -0.82
CA ALA A 47 11.50 12.39 -0.44
C ALA A 47 12.96 12.81 -0.14
N CYS A 48 13.82 11.85 0.18
CA CYS A 48 15.25 12.03 0.47
C CYS A 48 16.15 11.94 -0.77
N THR A 49 15.60 11.98 -1.98
CA THR A 49 16.39 11.80 -3.21
C THR A 49 17.31 13.00 -3.44
N VAL A 50 18.60 12.71 -3.57
CA VAL A 50 19.66 13.65 -3.95
C VAL A 50 20.46 13.03 -5.10
N LEU A 51 21.30 13.79 -5.78
CA LEU A 51 22.24 13.24 -6.76
C LEU A 51 23.60 13.03 -6.10
N VAL A 52 24.15 11.83 -6.21
CA VAL A 52 25.56 11.53 -5.87
C VAL A 52 26.30 11.29 -7.17
N ASP A 53 27.30 12.13 -7.47
CA ASP A 53 28.04 12.12 -8.73
C ASP A 53 27.13 12.10 -9.98
N GLY A 54 26.02 12.85 -9.89
CA GLY A 54 25.04 12.97 -10.96
C GLY A 54 23.93 11.91 -10.97
N GLN A 55 24.01 10.87 -10.14
CA GLN A 55 23.03 9.77 -10.09
C GLN A 55 22.06 9.91 -8.93
N PRO A 56 20.74 9.70 -9.13
CA PRO A 56 19.76 9.78 -8.05
C PRO A 56 19.95 8.65 -7.03
N VAL A 57 20.05 9.02 -5.75
CA VAL A 57 20.27 8.11 -4.62
C VAL A 57 19.32 8.41 -3.47
N ARG A 58 18.88 7.36 -2.77
CA ARG A 58 18.16 7.48 -1.50
C ARG A 58 19.14 7.80 -0.38
N SER A 59 19.22 9.07 0.00
CA SER A 59 20.17 9.52 1.02
C SER A 59 19.89 8.94 2.41
N CYS A 60 18.65 8.57 2.73
CA CYS A 60 18.29 8.00 4.04
C CYS A 60 18.82 6.57 4.27
N ILE A 61 19.18 5.84 3.22
CA ILE A 61 19.75 4.48 3.31
C ILE A 61 21.18 4.42 2.75
N THR A 62 21.80 5.57 2.56
CA THR A 62 23.20 5.70 2.13
C THR A 62 24.00 6.25 3.29
N PHE A 63 25.14 5.66 3.64
CA PHE A 63 25.99 6.22 4.69
C PHE A 63 26.80 7.41 4.17
N ALA A 64 26.92 8.46 4.99
CA ALA A 64 27.70 9.65 4.65
C ALA A 64 29.17 9.30 4.37
N VAL A 65 29.73 8.36 5.13
CA VAL A 65 31.12 7.90 4.93
C VAL A 65 31.37 7.22 3.58
N ALA A 66 30.34 6.65 2.94
CA ALA A 66 30.46 6.09 1.58
C ALA A 66 30.44 7.16 0.47
N CYS A 67 30.23 8.43 0.88
CA CYS A 67 30.19 9.59 0.02
C CYS A 67 31.38 10.53 0.25
N ASP A 68 32.38 10.12 1.01
CA ASP A 68 33.63 10.88 1.15
C ASP A 68 34.26 11.16 -0.22
N GLY A 69 34.67 12.41 -0.45
CA GLY A 69 35.20 12.91 -1.71
C GLY A 69 34.17 13.08 -2.84
N LYS A 70 32.92 12.65 -2.67
CA LYS A 70 31.90 12.68 -3.74
C LYS A 70 31.20 14.03 -3.85
N LYS A 71 30.59 14.28 -5.02
CA LYS A 71 29.70 15.42 -5.25
C LYS A 71 28.27 15.04 -4.91
N VAL A 72 27.62 15.84 -4.08
CA VAL A 72 26.20 15.72 -3.75
C VAL A 72 25.46 16.97 -4.23
N THR A 73 24.42 16.79 -5.02
CA THR A 73 23.53 17.87 -5.46
C THR A 73 22.14 17.66 -4.87
N THR A 74 21.63 18.66 -4.16
CA THR A 74 20.29 18.69 -3.58
C THR A 74 19.39 19.66 -4.36
N VAL A 75 18.13 19.85 -3.93
CA VAL A 75 17.20 20.75 -4.62
C VAL A 75 17.68 22.20 -4.69
N GLU A 76 18.45 22.62 -3.69
CA GLU A 76 19.06 23.94 -3.55
C GLU A 76 20.24 24.15 -4.52
N GLY A 77 20.82 23.07 -5.07
CA GLY A 77 21.95 23.14 -6.00
C GLY A 77 21.58 23.25 -7.48
N TYR A 78 20.31 23.49 -7.80
CA TYR A 78 19.77 23.42 -9.16
C TYR A 78 19.52 24.78 -9.83
N ASP A 79 19.96 25.90 -9.25
CA ASP A 79 19.62 27.23 -9.77
C ASP A 79 20.12 27.45 -11.21
N ASP A 80 21.31 26.93 -11.56
CA ASP A 80 21.88 27.00 -12.91
C ASP A 80 21.57 25.76 -13.78
N ASP A 81 20.64 24.90 -13.35
CA ASP A 81 20.33 23.67 -14.08
C ASP A 81 19.24 23.89 -15.12
N ALA A 82 19.61 23.71 -16.40
CA ALA A 82 18.72 23.98 -17.54
C ALA A 82 17.44 23.12 -17.53
N ILE A 83 17.48 21.89 -17.01
CA ILE A 83 16.29 21.04 -16.91
C ILE A 83 15.38 21.56 -15.78
N MET A 84 15.95 21.96 -14.65
CA MET A 84 15.20 22.50 -13.51
C MET A 84 14.56 23.86 -13.79
N ALA A 85 15.21 24.69 -14.62
CA ALA A 85 14.62 25.93 -15.14
C ALA A 85 13.31 25.70 -15.91
N LEU A 86 13.14 24.51 -16.51
CA LEU A 86 11.90 24.10 -17.19
C LEU A 86 10.93 23.39 -16.23
N LEU A 87 11.44 22.48 -15.38
CA LEU A 87 10.62 21.68 -14.47
C LEU A 87 9.92 22.52 -13.41
N ARG A 88 10.58 23.51 -12.80
CA ARG A 88 9.96 24.29 -11.72
C ARG A 88 8.71 25.05 -12.21
N PRO A 89 8.75 25.81 -13.32
CA PRO A 89 7.55 26.40 -13.91
C PRO A 89 6.50 25.37 -14.35
N ALA A 90 6.92 24.23 -14.92
CA ALA A 90 5.99 23.18 -15.33
C ALA A 90 5.24 22.57 -14.13
N PHE A 91 5.93 22.30 -13.02
CA PHE A 91 5.30 21.83 -11.78
C PHE A 91 4.29 22.84 -11.25
N SER A 92 4.55 24.15 -11.37
CA SER A 92 3.57 25.18 -11.01
C SER A 92 2.37 25.19 -11.95
N ARG A 93 2.59 25.19 -13.28
CA ARG A 93 1.51 25.22 -14.30
C ARG A 93 0.58 24.01 -14.22
N HIS A 94 1.13 22.82 -13.96
CA HIS A 94 0.38 21.57 -13.94
C HIS A 94 -0.07 21.16 -12.54
N HIS A 95 0.03 22.04 -11.54
CA HIS A 95 -0.28 21.73 -10.14
C HIS A 95 0.43 20.45 -9.64
N GLY A 96 1.70 20.29 -10.02
CA GLY A 96 2.56 19.17 -9.65
C GLY A 96 3.01 19.17 -8.18
N LEU A 97 2.56 20.13 -7.36
CA LEU A 97 2.80 20.15 -5.91
C LEU A 97 1.59 20.69 -5.13
N GLN A 98 1.49 20.28 -3.86
CA GLN A 98 0.54 20.81 -2.88
C GLN A 98 1.28 21.13 -1.57
N CYS A 99 1.43 20.16 -0.67
CA CYS A 99 2.14 20.36 0.61
C CYS A 99 3.65 20.59 0.44
N GLY A 100 4.21 20.35 -0.74
CA GLY A 100 5.63 20.55 -1.04
C GLY A 100 6.58 19.47 -0.49
N PHE A 101 6.11 18.57 0.39
CA PHE A 101 7.01 17.64 1.09
C PHE A 101 7.74 16.65 0.16
N CYS A 102 7.06 16.09 -0.84
CA CYS A 102 7.72 15.19 -1.80
C CYS A 102 8.42 15.95 -2.95
N THR A 103 8.19 17.26 -3.08
CA THR A 103 8.56 18.03 -4.27
C THR A 103 10.07 18.04 -4.55
N PRO A 104 10.97 18.18 -3.56
CA PRO A 104 12.42 18.10 -3.80
C PRO A 104 12.86 16.76 -4.42
N GLY A 105 12.41 15.63 -3.87
CA GLY A 105 12.70 14.31 -4.41
C GLY A 105 12.06 14.06 -5.78
N MET A 106 10.82 14.53 -5.97
CA MET A 106 10.13 14.47 -7.25
C MET A 106 10.85 15.25 -8.35
N LEU A 107 11.34 16.46 -8.05
CA LEU A 107 12.10 17.27 -9.01
C LEU A 107 13.43 16.60 -9.36
N ALA A 108 14.17 16.08 -8.38
CA ALA A 108 15.42 15.37 -8.62
C ALA A 108 15.23 14.16 -9.55
N THR A 109 14.18 13.35 -9.32
CA THR A 109 13.85 12.23 -10.19
C THR A 109 13.31 12.66 -11.55
N ALA A 110 12.45 13.68 -11.62
CA ALA A 110 11.95 14.23 -12.88
C ALA A 110 13.08 14.74 -13.78
N ARG A 111 14.07 15.41 -13.20
CA ARG A 111 15.27 15.85 -13.91
C ARG A 111 16.04 14.68 -14.50
N ASP A 112 16.24 13.63 -13.71
CA ASP A 112 16.90 12.41 -14.17
C ASP A 112 16.13 11.72 -15.31
N ILE A 113 14.79 11.69 -15.26
CA ILE A 113 13.95 11.18 -16.36
C ILE A 113 14.16 11.99 -17.64
N VAL A 114 14.10 13.32 -17.57
CA VAL A 114 14.29 14.20 -18.75
C VAL A 114 15.69 14.03 -19.36
N LEU A 115 16.68 13.72 -18.52
CA LEU A 115 18.06 13.50 -18.92
C LEU A 115 18.24 12.13 -19.61
N ARG A 116 17.72 11.05 -19.04
CA ARG A 116 17.92 9.68 -19.54
C ARG A 116 16.97 9.26 -20.65
N PHE A 117 15.75 9.78 -20.66
CA PHE A 117 14.68 9.34 -21.56
C PHE A 117 14.08 10.51 -22.32
N PRO A 118 14.76 11.03 -23.37
CA PRO A 118 14.29 12.19 -24.13
C PRO A 118 12.92 11.99 -24.79
N ASN A 119 12.52 10.73 -25.02
CA ASN A 119 11.28 10.35 -25.68
C ASN A 119 10.35 9.54 -24.75
N ALA A 120 10.47 9.68 -23.43
CA ALA A 120 9.60 8.95 -22.51
C ALA A 120 8.12 9.30 -22.76
N ASP A 121 7.29 8.28 -22.77
CA ASP A 121 5.84 8.41 -22.74
C ASP A 121 5.31 8.45 -21.30
N GLU A 122 4.00 8.64 -21.17
CA GLU A 122 3.35 8.74 -19.86
C GLU A 122 3.60 7.48 -19.00
N ASP A 123 3.53 6.30 -19.60
CA ASP A 123 3.69 5.03 -18.89
C ASP A 123 5.12 4.86 -18.36
N LEU A 124 6.13 5.15 -19.18
CA LEU A 124 7.52 5.11 -18.73
C LEU A 124 7.78 6.14 -17.62
N ILE A 125 7.24 7.36 -17.74
CA ILE A 125 7.38 8.38 -16.69
C ILE A 125 6.79 7.89 -15.37
N ARG A 126 5.63 7.22 -15.39
CA ARG A 126 5.00 6.66 -14.18
C ARG A 126 5.85 5.57 -13.55
N VAL A 127 6.45 4.69 -14.37
CA VAL A 127 7.36 3.65 -13.89
C VAL A 127 8.60 4.27 -13.24
N GLU A 128 9.23 5.25 -13.87
CA GLU A 128 10.44 5.90 -13.34
C GLU A 128 10.16 6.79 -12.12
N LEU A 129 8.95 7.37 -12.02
CA LEU A 129 8.52 8.10 -10.82
C LEU A 129 8.06 7.20 -9.68
N SER A 130 7.88 5.89 -9.90
CA SER A 130 7.31 4.96 -8.90
C SER A 130 8.08 4.91 -7.58
N GLY A 131 9.36 5.28 -7.61
CA GLY A 131 10.19 5.42 -6.42
C GLY A 131 9.92 6.67 -5.55
N ASN A 132 9.07 7.59 -5.98
CA ASN A 132 8.72 8.78 -5.20
C ASN A 132 7.24 8.77 -4.85
N LEU A 133 6.91 8.76 -3.56
CA LEU A 133 5.53 8.73 -3.09
C LEU A 133 5.01 10.14 -2.85
N CYS A 134 3.79 10.40 -3.34
CA CYS A 134 3.07 11.64 -3.08
C CYS A 134 1.69 11.32 -2.50
N ARG A 135 1.35 11.94 -1.37
CA ARG A 135 0.05 11.73 -0.73
C ARG A 135 -1.02 12.75 -1.12
N CYS A 136 -0.63 13.81 -1.82
CA CYS A 136 -1.47 14.98 -2.04
C CYS A 136 -1.99 15.08 -3.48
N THR A 137 -1.10 14.95 -4.48
CA THR A 137 -1.42 15.31 -5.88
C THR A 137 -2.15 14.22 -6.67
N GLY A 138 -2.02 12.95 -6.26
CA GLY A 138 -2.46 11.83 -7.09
C GLY A 138 -1.63 11.66 -8.38
N TYR A 139 -0.42 12.25 -8.44
CA TYR A 139 0.60 12.11 -9.49
C TYR A 139 0.31 12.76 -10.85
N MET A 140 -0.95 12.94 -11.25
CA MET A 140 -1.29 13.46 -12.60
C MET A 140 -0.56 14.76 -12.96
N GLY A 141 -0.58 15.76 -12.08
CA GLY A 141 0.09 17.04 -12.32
C GLY A 141 1.62 16.93 -12.43
N ILE A 142 2.23 15.97 -11.72
CA ILE A 142 3.67 15.70 -11.76
C ILE A 142 4.03 15.09 -13.11
N VAL A 143 3.27 14.07 -13.54
CA VAL A 143 3.47 13.40 -14.83
C VAL A 143 3.28 14.40 -15.99
N ASN A 144 2.24 15.22 -15.95
CA ASN A 144 2.00 16.27 -16.94
C ASN A 144 3.14 17.29 -17.01
N ALA A 145 3.70 17.68 -15.87
CA ALA A 145 4.85 18.59 -15.84
C ALA A 145 6.09 17.97 -16.52
N VAL A 146 6.36 16.68 -16.30
CA VAL A 146 7.47 15.98 -16.96
C VAL A 146 7.22 15.87 -18.47
N MET A 147 6.02 15.49 -18.89
CA MET A 147 5.62 15.41 -20.30
C MET A 147 5.76 16.77 -21.01
N ASP A 148 5.34 17.86 -20.37
CA ASP A 148 5.48 19.23 -20.89
C ASP A 148 6.95 19.58 -21.13
N VAL A 149 7.83 19.31 -20.15
CA VAL A 149 9.28 19.56 -20.31
C VAL A 149 9.90 18.68 -21.41
N LEU A 150 9.53 17.40 -21.49
CA LEU A 150 9.99 16.52 -22.57
C LEU A 150 9.56 17.04 -23.94
N ALA A 151 8.33 17.52 -24.08
CA ALA A 151 7.83 18.12 -25.32
C ALA A 151 8.63 19.37 -25.70
N GLN A 152 8.95 20.25 -24.74
CA GLN A 152 9.80 21.43 -24.97
C GLN A 152 11.24 21.07 -25.37
N CYS A 153 11.73 19.90 -24.97
CA CYS A 153 13.10 19.44 -25.26
C CYS A 153 13.20 18.52 -26.50
N ARG A 154 12.12 18.34 -27.27
CA ARG A 154 12.15 17.57 -28.51
C ARG A 154 13.04 18.24 -29.56
N ASP A 155 13.60 17.42 -30.45
CA ASP A 155 14.43 17.85 -31.58
C ASP A 155 15.57 18.82 -31.16
N ASP A 156 16.12 18.61 -29.96
CA ASP A 156 17.18 19.42 -29.38
C ASP A 156 16.86 20.93 -29.27
N ALA A 157 15.56 21.27 -29.18
CA ALA A 157 15.08 22.66 -29.08
C ALA A 157 15.64 23.43 -27.87
N VAL A 158 16.20 22.73 -26.87
CA VAL A 158 16.91 23.32 -25.73
C VAL A 158 18.37 22.85 -25.72
N PRO A 159 19.30 23.57 -26.38
CA PRO A 159 20.69 23.12 -26.54
C PRO A 159 21.43 22.84 -25.23
N ALA A 160 21.09 23.55 -24.15
CA ALA A 160 21.66 23.31 -22.83
C ALA A 160 21.28 21.92 -22.27
N VAL A 161 20.07 21.44 -22.54
CA VAL A 161 19.61 20.10 -22.14
C VAL A 161 20.32 19.04 -22.97
N SER A 162 20.50 19.25 -24.28
CA SER A 162 21.25 18.32 -25.14
C SER A 162 22.71 18.19 -24.71
N LYS A 163 23.37 19.28 -24.30
CA LYS A 163 24.71 19.25 -23.70
C LYS A 163 24.75 18.43 -22.41
N LEU A 164 23.76 18.60 -21.52
CA LEU A 164 23.66 17.81 -20.29
C LEU A 164 23.49 16.31 -20.59
N ARG A 165 22.68 15.95 -21.58
CA ARG A 165 22.49 14.56 -22.03
C ARG A 165 23.81 13.96 -22.55
N ALA A 166 24.54 14.70 -23.37
CA ALA A 166 25.84 14.26 -23.89
C ALA A 166 26.86 14.02 -22.75
N ALA A 167 26.93 14.93 -21.77
CA ALA A 167 27.78 14.77 -20.59
C ALA A 167 27.36 13.56 -19.73
N SER A 168 26.06 13.33 -19.56
CA SER A 168 25.55 12.21 -18.78
C SER A 168 25.84 10.85 -19.42
N ASN A 169 25.78 10.75 -20.75
CA ASN A 169 26.08 9.52 -21.47
C ASN A 169 27.55 9.08 -21.32
N GLN A 170 28.47 10.01 -21.04
CA GLN A 170 29.85 9.65 -20.70
C GLN A 170 29.93 9.03 -19.29
N ILE A 171 29.20 9.57 -18.32
CA ILE A 171 29.15 9.04 -16.95
C ILE A 171 28.63 7.59 -16.94
N PHE A 172 27.57 7.28 -17.68
CA PHE A 172 27.04 5.91 -17.77
C PHE A 172 28.01 4.92 -18.44
N LYS A 173 28.82 5.39 -19.40
CA LYS A 173 29.91 4.59 -19.99
C LYS A 173 31.02 4.31 -18.98
N ASP A 174 31.42 5.31 -18.20
CA ASP A 174 32.48 5.18 -17.19
C ASP A 174 32.08 4.27 -16.00
N VAL A 175 30.80 4.30 -15.58
CA VAL A 175 30.27 3.38 -14.56
C VAL A 175 30.29 1.93 -15.06
N THR A 176 30.02 1.70 -16.35
CA THR A 176 30.12 0.36 -16.95
C THR A 176 31.57 -0.16 -16.94
N VAL A 177 32.55 0.74 -17.11
CA VAL A 177 33.98 0.42 -17.02
C VAL A 177 34.42 0.10 -15.58
N LEU A 178 33.91 0.83 -14.58
CA LEU A 178 34.18 0.56 -13.16
C LEU A 178 33.52 -0.74 -12.65
N ALA A 179 32.32 -1.08 -13.15
CA ALA A 179 31.68 -2.36 -12.87
C ALA A 179 32.45 -3.56 -13.46
N GLY A 180 33.27 -3.34 -14.49
CA GLY A 180 34.14 -4.35 -15.10
C GLY A 180 35.34 -4.77 -14.25
N GLY A 181 35.61 -4.07 -13.14
CA GLY A 181 36.72 -4.36 -12.22
C GLY A 181 36.32 -4.82 -10.82
N ALA A 182 35.02 -4.82 -10.48
CA ALA A 182 34.57 -5.33 -9.19
C ALA A 182 34.65 -6.87 -9.22
N ALA A 183 35.57 -7.45 -8.44
CA ALA A 183 35.56 -8.88 -8.18
C ALA A 183 34.13 -9.26 -7.75
N GLY A 184 33.49 -10.12 -8.55
CA GLY A 184 32.12 -10.54 -8.30
C GLY A 184 31.99 -11.00 -6.85
N PHE A 185 30.85 -10.69 -6.23
CA PHE A 185 30.55 -11.11 -4.86
C PHE A 185 30.85 -12.61 -4.71
N GLN A 186 31.88 -12.93 -3.93
CA GLN A 186 32.20 -14.33 -3.63
C GLN A 186 31.21 -14.81 -2.58
N THR A 187 30.48 -15.86 -2.92
CA THR A 187 29.62 -16.54 -1.98
C THR A 187 30.48 -17.07 -0.84
N PHE A 188 30.07 -16.79 0.39
CA PHE A 188 30.66 -17.41 1.57
C PHE A 188 29.66 -18.38 2.17
N LYS A 189 30.16 -19.49 2.73
CA LYS A 189 29.33 -20.36 3.58
C LYS A 189 29.10 -19.62 4.89
N ALA A 190 27.86 -19.27 5.18
CA ALA A 190 27.48 -18.78 6.50
C ALA A 190 27.82 -19.87 7.53
N THR A 191 28.70 -19.56 8.47
CA THR A 191 28.95 -20.42 9.62
C THR A 191 27.75 -20.27 10.55
N ASP A 192 26.98 -21.35 10.69
CA ASP A 192 25.83 -21.41 11.59
C ASP A 192 26.34 -21.25 13.02
N ILE A 193 26.19 -20.06 13.61
CA ILE A 193 26.61 -19.74 14.99
C ILE A 193 25.66 -20.36 16.04
N GLY A 194 24.87 -21.35 15.64
CA GLY A 194 23.92 -22.04 16.48
C GLY A 194 22.63 -21.24 16.66
N LYS A 195 21.52 -21.97 16.77
CA LYS A 195 20.23 -21.39 17.17
C LYS A 195 20.40 -20.73 18.52
N VAL A 196 20.38 -19.39 18.55
CA VAL A 196 20.04 -18.68 19.78
C VAL A 196 18.64 -19.15 20.15
N ALA A 197 18.53 -19.85 21.27
CA ALA A 197 17.25 -20.31 21.80
C ALA A 197 16.40 -19.07 22.10
N VAL A 198 15.46 -18.78 21.21
CA VAL A 198 14.38 -17.84 21.50
C VAL A 198 13.53 -18.52 22.56
N VAL A 199 13.68 -18.08 23.80
CA VAL A 199 12.82 -18.50 24.91
C VAL A 199 11.40 -18.15 24.51
N ALA A 200 10.56 -19.16 24.35
CA ALA A 200 9.15 -18.98 24.06
C ALA A 200 8.48 -18.32 25.27
N GLU A 201 8.29 -17.01 25.19
CA GLU A 201 7.55 -16.29 26.20
C GLU A 201 6.06 -16.61 26.06
N LYS A 202 5.46 -16.95 27.19
CA LYS A 202 4.07 -17.41 27.33
C LYS A 202 3.12 -16.39 26.69
N GLN A 203 2.40 -16.80 25.65
CA GLN A 203 1.38 -15.97 24.99
C GLN A 203 0.37 -15.46 26.02
N ALA A 204 0.25 -14.14 26.12
CA ALA A 204 -0.83 -13.50 26.87
C ALA A 204 -2.17 -13.84 26.22
N ALA A 205 -3.13 -14.27 27.04
CA ALA A 205 -4.49 -14.57 26.65
C ALA A 205 -5.13 -13.36 25.95
N ALA A 206 -5.84 -13.60 24.85
CA ALA A 206 -6.71 -12.61 24.26
C ALA A 206 -7.87 -12.33 25.24
N ASP A 207 -8.05 -11.06 25.62
CA ASP A 207 -9.11 -10.62 26.52
C ASP A 207 -10.50 -11.07 26.02
N GLU A 208 -11.24 -11.77 26.88
CA GLU A 208 -12.57 -12.33 26.62
C GLU A 208 -13.71 -11.28 26.66
N ASN A 209 -13.37 -10.00 26.82
CA ASN A 209 -14.32 -8.89 26.99
C ASN A 209 -14.33 -7.97 25.75
N ALA A 210 -15.07 -8.37 24.72
CA ALA A 210 -15.38 -7.51 23.58
C ALA A 210 -16.42 -6.44 23.98
N THR A 211 -15.95 -5.26 24.37
CA THR A 211 -16.78 -4.05 24.52
C THR A 211 -17.05 -3.39 23.15
N ALA A 212 -18.25 -2.82 22.99
CA ALA A 212 -18.67 -2.12 21.77
C ALA A 212 -17.65 -1.05 21.34
N ILE A 213 -17.36 -0.99 20.03
CA ILE A 213 -16.28 -0.15 19.51
C ILE A 213 -16.74 1.30 19.40
N LYS A 214 -16.11 2.21 20.17
CA LYS A 214 -16.24 3.67 19.98
C LYS A 214 -15.20 4.17 18.97
N GLY A 215 -15.60 4.24 17.70
CA GLY A 215 -14.77 4.77 16.60
C GLY A 215 -14.09 3.69 15.76
N GLY A 216 -14.11 3.85 14.43
CA GLY A 216 -13.60 2.84 13.50
C GLY A 216 -13.97 3.16 12.05
N THR A 217 -13.63 2.26 11.13
CA THR A 217 -14.08 2.33 9.74
C THR A 217 -15.44 1.65 9.63
N SER A 218 -16.43 2.36 9.10
CA SER A 218 -17.77 1.83 8.83
C SER A 218 -17.95 1.50 7.35
N ILE A 219 -18.53 0.33 7.08
CA ILE A 219 -18.87 -0.15 5.75
C ILE A 219 -20.29 -0.69 5.78
N GLN A 220 -21.14 -0.15 4.91
CA GLN A 220 -22.53 -0.60 4.76
C GLN A 220 -22.66 -1.44 3.50
N GLY A 221 -23.49 -2.47 3.56
CA GLY A 221 -23.77 -3.35 2.44
C GLY A 221 -25.12 -4.04 2.59
N SER A 222 -25.52 -4.77 1.55
CA SER A 222 -26.68 -5.64 1.63
C SER A 222 -26.62 -6.73 0.60
N PHE A 223 -27.34 -7.82 0.85
CA PHE A 223 -27.58 -8.88 -0.12
C PHE A 223 -29.04 -9.32 -0.06
N LYS A 224 -29.52 -9.93 -1.13
CA LYS A 224 -30.89 -10.48 -1.21
C LYS A 224 -30.82 -11.99 -1.20
N VAL A 225 -31.79 -12.61 -0.55
CA VAL A 225 -31.99 -14.06 -0.52
C VAL A 225 -33.43 -14.38 -0.88
N PRO A 226 -33.69 -15.37 -1.76
CA PRO A 226 -35.02 -15.74 -2.21
C PRO A 226 -35.71 -16.67 -1.20
N TYR A 227 -35.77 -16.22 0.06
CA TYR A 227 -36.47 -16.90 1.13
C TYR A 227 -37.23 -15.91 2.03
N PRO A 228 -38.34 -16.33 2.67
CA PRO A 228 -39.09 -15.52 3.62
C PRO A 228 -38.23 -15.07 4.82
N ALA A 229 -38.52 -13.90 5.36
CA ALA A 229 -37.70 -13.26 6.40
C ALA A 229 -37.53 -14.13 7.65
N ASP A 230 -38.56 -14.88 8.05
CA ASP A 230 -38.50 -15.80 9.20
C ASP A 230 -37.55 -16.98 8.97
N ALA A 231 -37.55 -17.54 7.75
CA ALA A 231 -36.64 -18.63 7.40
C ALA A 231 -35.18 -18.16 7.40
N VAL A 232 -34.92 -16.97 6.84
CA VAL A 232 -33.60 -16.35 6.83
C VAL A 232 -33.15 -16.02 8.24
N TRP A 233 -34.03 -15.42 9.05
CA TRP A 233 -33.73 -15.08 10.44
C TRP A 233 -33.41 -16.31 11.28
N LYS A 234 -34.11 -17.43 11.08
CA LYS A 234 -33.83 -18.71 11.73
C LYS A 234 -32.49 -19.29 11.26
N PHE A 235 -32.18 -19.25 9.97
CA PHE A 235 -30.90 -19.71 9.44
C PHE A 235 -29.72 -18.92 10.03
N MET A 236 -29.86 -17.60 10.17
CA MET A 236 -28.81 -16.73 10.72
C MET A 236 -28.51 -16.99 12.22
N ALA A 237 -29.30 -17.84 12.89
CA ALA A 237 -29.02 -18.33 14.24
C ALA A 237 -28.00 -19.47 14.28
N ASP A 238 -27.86 -20.22 13.19
CA ASP A 238 -26.97 -21.37 13.07
C ASP A 238 -25.56 -20.88 12.75
N LEU A 239 -24.81 -20.52 13.79
CA LEU A 239 -23.46 -19.95 13.67
C LEU A 239 -22.51 -20.86 12.86
N PRO A 240 -22.50 -22.20 13.00
CA PRO A 240 -21.73 -23.09 12.12
C PRO A 240 -22.12 -23.01 10.64
N ALA A 241 -23.42 -23.07 10.33
CA ALA A 241 -23.87 -22.98 8.94
C ALA A 241 -23.55 -21.60 8.33
N VAL A 242 -23.75 -20.54 9.12
CA VAL A 242 -23.46 -19.15 8.75
C VAL A 242 -21.97 -18.93 8.56
N ALA A 243 -21.12 -19.40 9.46
CA ALA A 243 -19.67 -19.28 9.32
C ALA A 243 -19.17 -19.97 8.06
N GLY A 244 -19.75 -21.13 7.71
CA GLY A 244 -19.45 -21.82 6.46
C GLY A 244 -19.82 -21.03 5.20
N CYS A 245 -20.68 -20.01 5.28
CA CYS A 245 -20.98 -19.13 4.15
C CYS A 245 -19.93 -18.03 3.94
N LEU A 246 -19.06 -17.77 4.93
CA LEU A 246 -18.02 -16.74 4.88
C LEU A 246 -16.71 -17.31 4.31
N PRO A 247 -16.20 -16.80 3.17
CA PRO A 247 -14.94 -17.25 2.59
C PRO A 247 -13.75 -17.19 3.56
N GLY A 248 -13.06 -18.32 3.73
CA GLY A 248 -11.86 -18.41 4.56
C GLY A 248 -12.12 -18.44 6.07
N ALA A 249 -13.38 -18.48 6.50
CA ALA A 249 -13.75 -18.66 7.89
C ALA A 249 -13.80 -20.16 8.27
N GLU A 250 -13.25 -20.47 9.43
CA GLU A 250 -13.24 -21.79 10.03
C GLU A 250 -13.53 -21.65 11.52
N LEU A 251 -14.53 -22.38 12.01
CA LEU A 251 -14.83 -22.41 13.44
C LEU A 251 -14.01 -23.50 14.12
N THR A 252 -13.40 -23.14 15.24
CA THR A 252 -12.65 -24.07 16.08
C THR A 252 -13.44 -24.45 17.34
N GLU A 253 -14.30 -23.55 17.82
CA GLU A 253 -15.13 -23.76 19.01
C GLU A 253 -16.46 -23.00 18.86
N HIS A 254 -17.57 -23.61 19.27
CA HIS A 254 -18.89 -22.95 19.30
C HIS A 254 -19.65 -23.40 20.54
N VAL A 255 -20.02 -22.44 21.39
CA VAL A 255 -20.85 -22.66 22.58
C VAL A 255 -21.91 -21.57 22.65
N GLY A 256 -23.16 -21.94 22.36
CA GLY A 256 -24.30 -21.02 22.42
C GLY A 256 -24.15 -19.83 21.46
N ASP A 257 -24.00 -18.63 22.00
CA ASP A 257 -23.83 -17.39 21.25
C ASP A 257 -22.37 -16.98 21.04
N ARG A 258 -21.41 -17.78 21.53
CA ARG A 258 -19.96 -17.51 21.41
C ARG A 258 -19.31 -18.48 20.45
N VAL A 259 -18.44 -17.93 19.61
CA VAL A 259 -17.63 -18.69 18.65
C VAL A 259 -16.16 -18.31 18.76
N LYS A 260 -15.28 -19.30 18.57
CA LYS A 260 -13.87 -19.07 18.27
C LYS A 260 -13.57 -19.66 16.90
N GLY A 261 -12.65 -19.02 16.20
CA GLY A 261 -12.30 -19.47 14.87
C GLY A 261 -11.16 -18.68 14.26
N ARG A 262 -10.91 -19.03 13.00
CA ARG A 262 -9.91 -18.43 12.15
C ARG A 262 -10.58 -17.86 10.92
N VAL A 263 -10.15 -16.68 10.49
CA VAL A 263 -10.54 -16.08 9.22
C VAL A 263 -9.28 -15.76 8.42
N ALA A 264 -9.07 -16.52 7.35
CA ALA A 264 -7.96 -16.33 6.42
C ALA A 264 -8.41 -15.52 5.20
N ILE A 265 -7.72 -14.41 4.95
CA ILE A 265 -8.00 -13.49 3.85
C ILE A 265 -6.76 -13.35 2.99
N LYS A 266 -6.94 -13.53 1.67
CA LYS A 266 -5.92 -13.24 0.67
C LYS A 266 -6.41 -12.12 -0.24
N PHE A 267 -5.59 -11.08 -0.37
CA PHE A 267 -5.91 -9.92 -1.17
C PHE A 267 -4.67 -9.43 -1.92
N GLY A 268 -4.54 -9.83 -3.20
CA GLY A 268 -3.35 -9.55 -4.00
C GLY A 268 -2.08 -10.15 -3.36
N PRO A 269 -1.00 -9.37 -3.18
CA PRO A 269 0.20 -9.84 -2.48
C PRO A 269 0.02 -9.94 -0.96
N MET A 270 -1.08 -9.41 -0.40
CA MET A 270 -1.34 -9.47 1.04
C MET A 270 -2.05 -10.76 1.43
N SER A 271 -1.61 -11.33 2.55
CA SER A 271 -2.30 -12.42 3.22
C SER A 271 -2.38 -12.08 4.70
N ALA A 272 -3.55 -12.30 5.29
CA ALA A 272 -3.78 -12.15 6.71
C ALA A 272 -4.59 -13.34 7.20
N SER A 273 -4.33 -13.75 8.44
CA SER A 273 -5.05 -14.83 9.08
C SER A 273 -5.32 -14.49 10.53
N PHE A 274 -6.54 -14.03 10.78
CA PHE A 274 -6.97 -13.64 12.12
C PHE A 274 -7.48 -14.85 12.87
N ASN A 275 -6.94 -15.09 14.06
CA ASN A 275 -7.51 -16.03 15.02
C ASN A 275 -8.19 -15.21 16.10
N GLY A 276 -9.44 -15.54 16.42
CA GLY A 276 -10.25 -14.68 17.25
C GLY A 276 -11.49 -15.34 17.83
N ALA A 277 -12.23 -14.54 18.59
CA ALA A 277 -13.49 -14.91 19.19
C ALA A 277 -14.55 -13.88 18.82
N ALA A 278 -15.80 -14.31 18.72
CA ALA A 278 -16.95 -13.45 18.54
C ALA A 278 -18.15 -13.91 19.37
N ARG A 279 -19.05 -12.96 19.64
CA ARG A 279 -20.31 -13.17 20.35
C ARG A 279 -21.45 -12.56 19.53
N LEU A 280 -22.53 -13.32 19.36
CA LEU A 280 -23.73 -12.90 18.66
C LEU A 280 -24.79 -12.41 19.67
N ASP A 281 -25.13 -11.12 19.62
CA ASP A 281 -26.23 -10.54 20.38
C ASP A 281 -27.44 -10.33 19.44
N ARG A 282 -28.58 -10.96 19.71
CA ARG A 282 -29.78 -10.92 18.86
C ARG A 282 -30.93 -10.15 19.48
N ASN A 283 -31.71 -9.48 18.64
CA ASN A 283 -32.99 -8.86 18.97
C ASN A 283 -34.08 -9.49 18.10
N GLU A 284 -34.86 -10.39 18.70
CA GLU A 284 -35.93 -11.12 18.02
C GLU A 284 -37.07 -10.20 17.56
N GLN A 285 -37.41 -9.16 18.32
CA GLN A 285 -38.49 -8.23 18.00
C GLN A 285 -38.15 -7.36 16.78
N ALA A 286 -36.90 -6.93 16.66
CA ALA A 286 -36.42 -6.09 15.58
C ALA A 286 -35.85 -6.87 14.38
N ARG A 287 -35.83 -8.23 14.46
CA ARG A 287 -35.15 -9.13 13.50
C ARG A 287 -33.76 -8.60 13.11
N SER A 288 -32.99 -8.23 14.12
CA SER A 288 -31.65 -7.66 13.97
C SER A 288 -30.67 -8.25 14.97
N ALA A 289 -29.40 -8.32 14.62
CA ALA A 289 -28.36 -8.82 15.51
C ALA A 289 -27.03 -8.12 15.28
N VAL A 290 -26.14 -8.23 16.27
CA VAL A 290 -24.78 -7.72 16.22
C VAL A 290 -23.82 -8.84 16.61
N LEU A 291 -22.91 -9.19 15.70
CA LEU A 291 -21.80 -10.08 15.97
C LEU A 291 -20.57 -9.24 16.34
N LYS A 292 -20.18 -9.26 17.62
CA LYS A 292 -19.02 -8.52 18.14
C LYS A 292 -17.83 -9.45 18.23
N GLY A 293 -16.71 -9.09 17.61
CA GLY A 293 -15.56 -9.96 17.53
C GLY A 293 -14.22 -9.24 17.63
N ALA A 294 -13.23 -9.99 18.08
CA ALA A 294 -11.84 -9.56 18.16
C ALA A 294 -10.91 -10.69 17.72
N GLY A 295 -9.80 -10.34 17.08
CA GLY A 295 -8.82 -11.31 16.63
C GLY A 295 -7.45 -10.71 16.35
N GLN A 296 -6.45 -11.59 16.29
CA GLN A 296 -5.08 -11.22 15.97
C GLN A 296 -4.57 -11.99 14.77
N ASP A 297 -3.93 -11.27 13.85
CA ASP A 297 -3.27 -11.85 12.70
C ASP A 297 -2.03 -12.65 13.11
N SER A 298 -1.92 -13.89 12.65
CA SER A 298 -0.80 -14.78 12.98
C SER A 298 0.55 -14.28 12.46
N ILE A 299 0.55 -13.51 11.36
CA ILE A 299 1.76 -13.10 10.63
C ILE A 299 2.24 -11.72 11.11
N SER A 300 1.47 -10.68 10.84
CA SER A 300 1.81 -9.28 11.13
C SER A 300 1.58 -8.87 12.58
N LYS A 301 0.97 -9.75 13.39
CA LYS A 301 0.52 -9.48 14.77
C LYS A 301 -0.47 -8.32 14.90
N SER A 302 -1.03 -7.87 13.77
CA SER A 302 -2.07 -6.84 13.76
C SER A 302 -3.31 -7.33 14.51
N ARG A 303 -3.95 -6.44 15.25
CA ARG A 303 -5.17 -6.73 16.00
C ARG A 303 -6.36 -6.13 15.28
N ALA A 304 -7.45 -6.88 15.21
CA ALA A 304 -8.72 -6.48 14.63
C ALA A 304 -9.81 -6.57 15.68
N ASN A 305 -10.61 -5.52 15.82
CA ASN A 305 -11.86 -5.55 16.57
C ASN A 305 -12.96 -5.11 15.61
N GLY A 306 -14.11 -5.79 15.59
CA GLY A 306 -15.23 -5.41 14.74
C GLY A 306 -16.59 -5.84 15.26
N ASP A 307 -17.59 -5.01 14.96
CA ASP A 307 -19.01 -5.26 15.16
C ASP A 307 -19.65 -5.43 13.76
N VAL A 308 -20.28 -6.57 13.51
CA VAL A 308 -21.08 -6.83 12.30
C VAL A 308 -22.54 -6.80 12.70
N SER A 309 -23.23 -5.71 12.36
CA SER A 309 -24.67 -5.60 12.56
C SER A 309 -25.41 -6.05 11.31
N TYR A 310 -26.53 -6.74 11.48
CA TYR A 310 -27.42 -7.04 10.36
C TYR A 310 -28.89 -6.98 10.75
N ARG A 311 -29.74 -6.66 9.78
CA ARG A 311 -31.20 -6.65 9.95
C ARG A 311 -31.93 -7.20 8.74
N MET A 312 -33.07 -7.83 8.98
CA MET A 312 -33.96 -8.34 7.94
C MET A 312 -34.88 -7.23 7.44
N VAL A 313 -34.93 -7.04 6.12
CA VAL A 313 -35.88 -6.17 5.44
C VAL A 313 -36.66 -7.01 4.45
N GLU A 314 -37.96 -7.16 4.71
CA GLU A 314 -38.85 -7.91 3.82
C GLU A 314 -39.09 -7.11 2.54
N ILE A 315 -38.83 -7.73 1.38
CA ILE A 315 -39.15 -7.13 0.08
C ILE A 315 -40.55 -7.61 -0.34
N ASP A 316 -40.76 -8.92 -0.27
CA ASP A 316 -42.01 -9.61 -0.57
C ASP A 316 -42.06 -10.93 0.23
N ALA A 317 -43.16 -11.67 0.12
CA ALA A 317 -43.41 -12.89 0.88
C ALA A 317 -42.32 -13.97 0.74
N ASN A 318 -41.53 -13.94 -0.34
CA ASN A 318 -40.53 -14.96 -0.67
C ASN A 318 -39.12 -14.39 -0.80
N THR A 319 -38.92 -13.09 -0.58
CA THR A 319 -37.62 -12.44 -0.80
C THR A 319 -37.29 -11.51 0.36
N THR A 320 -36.12 -11.74 0.95
CA THR A 320 -35.60 -10.93 2.04
C THR A 320 -34.32 -10.23 1.62
N LYS A 321 -34.22 -8.95 1.95
CA LYS A 321 -32.96 -8.20 1.91
C LYS A 321 -32.34 -8.20 3.30
N VAL A 322 -31.09 -8.63 3.40
CA VAL A 322 -30.30 -8.50 4.62
C VAL A 322 -29.42 -7.27 4.48
N GLU A 323 -29.66 -6.27 5.32
CA GLU A 323 -28.79 -5.10 5.43
C GLU A 323 -27.70 -5.40 6.46
N VAL A 324 -26.46 -5.03 6.14
CA VAL A 324 -25.27 -5.34 6.93
C VAL A 324 -24.46 -4.07 7.13
N ASP A 325 -24.14 -3.77 8.38
CA ASP A 325 -23.26 -2.68 8.78
C ASP A 325 -22.06 -3.25 9.52
N LEU A 326 -20.86 -3.10 8.94
CA LEU A 326 -19.59 -3.48 9.55
C LEU A 326 -18.92 -2.25 10.12
N LEU A 327 -18.70 -2.23 11.44
CA LEU A 327 -17.85 -1.25 12.11
C LEU A 327 -16.61 -1.96 12.64
N TYR A 328 -15.42 -1.56 12.22
CA TYR A 328 -14.20 -2.23 12.66
C TYR A 328 -13.02 -1.28 12.87
N SER A 329 -12.06 -1.73 13.65
CA SER A 329 -10.76 -1.08 13.86
C SER A 329 -9.64 -2.09 13.67
N LEU A 330 -8.55 -1.63 13.04
CA LEU A 330 -7.31 -2.39 12.89
C LEU A 330 -6.17 -1.65 13.57
N GLN A 331 -5.34 -2.38 14.29
CA GLN A 331 -4.11 -1.89 14.92
C GLN A 331 -2.91 -2.71 14.43
N GLY A 332 -1.74 -2.08 14.33
CA GLY A 332 -0.52 -2.73 13.84
C GLY A 332 -0.29 -2.53 12.34
N PRO A 333 0.63 -3.29 11.73
CA PRO A 333 1.05 -3.09 10.33
C PRO A 333 -0.09 -3.12 9.30
N LEU A 334 -1.17 -3.86 9.56
CA LEU A 334 -2.33 -3.91 8.67
C LEU A 334 -3.27 -2.69 8.78
N ALA A 335 -3.10 -1.84 9.80
CA ALA A 335 -3.95 -0.65 10.01
C ALA A 335 -3.87 0.33 8.82
N GLN A 336 -2.75 0.38 8.11
CA GLN A 336 -2.57 1.22 6.92
C GLN A 336 -3.57 0.90 5.79
N PHE A 337 -4.12 -0.32 5.77
CA PHE A 337 -5.09 -0.74 4.75
C PHE A 337 -6.54 -0.42 5.13
N SER A 338 -6.84 -0.15 6.41
CA SER A 338 -8.20 -0.01 6.95
C SER A 338 -9.05 1.08 6.28
N ARG A 339 -8.42 2.13 5.75
CA ARG A 339 -9.14 3.29 5.18
C ARG A 339 -9.07 3.37 3.65
N SER A 340 -8.59 2.31 3.00
CA SER A 340 -8.49 2.29 1.54
C SER A 340 -9.86 1.99 0.89
N GLY A 341 -10.16 2.64 -0.24
CA GLY A 341 -11.33 2.28 -1.05
C GLY A 341 -11.31 0.80 -1.50
N LEU A 342 -10.11 0.26 -1.61
CA LEU A 342 -9.85 -1.14 -1.93
C LEU A 342 -10.41 -2.11 -0.88
N VAL A 343 -10.28 -1.80 0.41
CA VAL A 343 -10.88 -2.61 1.49
C VAL A 343 -12.40 -2.51 1.47
N LYS A 344 -12.96 -1.33 1.14
CA LYS A 344 -14.42 -1.19 0.99
C LYS A 344 -14.96 -2.06 -0.15
N ASP A 345 -14.29 -2.04 -1.31
CA ASP A 345 -14.67 -2.87 -2.45
C ASP A 345 -14.52 -4.36 -2.16
N PHE A 346 -13.46 -4.74 -1.44
CA PHE A 346 -13.23 -6.11 -1.01
C PHE A 346 -14.34 -6.62 -0.06
N VAL A 347 -14.66 -5.85 0.98
CA VAL A 347 -15.75 -6.19 1.92
C VAL A 347 -17.09 -6.25 1.20
N GLY A 348 -17.36 -5.32 0.28
CA GLY A 348 -18.57 -5.35 -0.55
C GLY A 348 -18.72 -6.65 -1.33
N ARG A 349 -17.62 -7.16 -1.92
CA ARG A 349 -17.61 -8.48 -2.60
C ARG A 349 -17.83 -9.64 -1.63
N LEU A 350 -17.20 -9.62 -0.46
CA LEU A 350 -17.41 -10.64 0.56
C LEU A 350 -18.89 -10.72 0.98
N ILE A 351 -19.57 -9.58 1.14
CA ILE A 351 -21.00 -9.54 1.47
C ILE A 351 -21.84 -10.18 0.34
N GLN A 352 -21.51 -9.94 -0.93
CA GLN A 352 -22.22 -10.57 -2.05
C GLN A 352 -21.98 -12.08 -2.12
N GLU A 353 -20.74 -12.53 -1.97
CA GLU A 353 -20.41 -13.97 -1.97
C GLU A 353 -21.04 -14.70 -0.78
N PHE A 354 -21.04 -14.05 0.40
CA PHE A 354 -21.74 -14.55 1.57
C PHE A 354 -23.24 -14.74 1.28
N GLY A 355 -23.91 -13.74 0.69
CA GLY A 355 -25.33 -13.85 0.33
C GLY A 355 -25.64 -14.97 -0.67
N LYS A 356 -24.77 -15.20 -1.65
CA LYS A 356 -24.86 -16.35 -2.56
C LYS A 356 -24.73 -17.67 -1.80
N ASN A 357 -23.76 -17.77 -0.89
CA ASN A 357 -23.54 -18.97 -0.10
C ASN A 357 -24.69 -19.24 0.87
N VAL A 358 -25.30 -18.20 1.45
CA VAL A 358 -26.53 -18.33 2.25
C VAL A 358 -27.65 -18.90 1.38
N THR A 359 -27.87 -18.33 0.19
CA THR A 359 -28.89 -18.82 -0.75
C THR A 359 -28.68 -20.29 -1.09
N LEU A 360 -27.43 -20.68 -1.39
CA LEU A 360 -27.07 -22.07 -1.69
C LEU A 360 -27.23 -23.01 -0.51
N ARG A 361 -27.06 -22.54 0.73
CA ARG A 361 -27.12 -23.37 1.94
C ARG A 361 -28.54 -23.51 2.50
N MET A 362 -29.41 -22.54 2.23
CA MET A 362 -30.83 -22.61 2.54
C MET A 362 -31.65 -23.42 1.52
N ASN A 363 -31.05 -23.85 0.40
CA ASN A 363 -31.76 -24.62 -0.61
C ASN A 363 -32.15 -26.01 -0.07
N PRO A 364 -33.46 -26.32 0.04
CA PRO A 364 -33.94 -27.58 0.62
C PRO A 364 -33.57 -28.83 -0.18
N ASN A 365 -33.22 -28.67 -1.47
CA ASN A 365 -32.87 -29.79 -2.35
C ASN A 365 -31.37 -30.12 -2.32
N ARG A 366 -30.58 -29.52 -1.41
CA ARG A 366 -29.14 -29.75 -1.30
C ARG A 366 -28.84 -30.81 -0.25
N SER A 367 -27.96 -31.76 -0.57
CA SER A 367 -27.38 -32.67 0.42
C SER A 367 -26.41 -31.93 1.36
N SER A 368 -26.54 -32.17 2.67
CA SER A 368 -25.74 -31.53 3.74
C SER A 368 -24.22 -31.73 3.60
N ASP A 369 -23.79 -32.73 2.83
CA ASP A 369 -22.42 -33.24 2.80
C ASP A 369 -21.57 -32.70 1.64
N LEU A 370 -22.13 -31.87 0.75
CA LEU A 370 -21.37 -31.28 -0.35
C LEU A 370 -20.61 -30.03 0.12
N PRO A 371 -19.26 -29.99 0.01
CA PRO A 371 -18.48 -28.79 0.29
C PRO A 371 -19.01 -27.61 -0.52
N LEU A 372 -19.19 -26.45 0.13
CA LEU A 372 -19.38 -25.21 -0.64
C LEU A 372 -18.16 -25.04 -1.55
N PRO A 373 -18.34 -24.61 -2.82
CA PRO A 373 -17.21 -24.34 -3.69
C PRO A 373 -16.28 -23.38 -2.94
N PRO A 374 -14.97 -23.70 -2.81
CA PRO A 374 -14.07 -22.82 -2.11
C PRO A 374 -14.13 -21.48 -2.82
N ALA A 375 -14.51 -20.43 -2.08
CA ALA A 375 -14.38 -19.07 -2.55
C ALA A 375 -12.89 -18.71 -2.58
N GLN A 376 -12.13 -19.37 -3.45
CA GLN A 376 -10.85 -18.85 -3.89
C GLN A 376 -11.18 -17.59 -4.68
N LEU A 377 -11.08 -16.45 -4.02
CA LEU A 377 -11.08 -15.14 -4.66
C LEU A 377 -9.85 -15.08 -5.55
N ASN A 378 -10.00 -15.61 -6.76
CA ASN A 378 -8.96 -15.71 -7.75
C ASN A 378 -8.64 -14.27 -8.22
N ALA A 379 -7.38 -13.84 -8.07
CA ALA A 379 -6.94 -12.48 -8.41
C ALA A 379 -7.29 -12.07 -9.86
N PHE A 380 -7.46 -13.06 -10.74
CA PHE A 380 -7.84 -12.87 -12.13
C PHE A 380 -9.28 -12.35 -12.33
N SER A 381 -10.25 -12.77 -11.49
CA SER A 381 -11.63 -12.27 -11.58
C SER A 381 -11.77 -10.85 -11.03
N LEU A 382 -10.84 -10.40 -10.19
CA LEU A 382 -10.72 -9.03 -9.72
C LEU A 382 -10.27 -8.10 -10.86
N GLY A 383 -9.24 -8.49 -11.62
CA GLY A 383 -8.77 -7.76 -12.79
C GLY A 383 -9.84 -7.64 -13.87
N MET A 384 -10.50 -8.75 -14.22
CA MET A 384 -11.54 -8.75 -15.24
C MET A 384 -12.81 -8.01 -14.84
N SER A 385 -13.28 -8.09 -13.59
CA SER A 385 -14.51 -7.38 -13.19
C SER A 385 -14.31 -5.86 -13.06
N VAL A 386 -13.12 -5.40 -12.64
CA VAL A 386 -12.77 -3.96 -12.64
C VAL A 386 -12.61 -3.45 -14.07
N MET A 387 -12.02 -4.25 -14.96
CA MET A 387 -11.91 -3.95 -16.38
C MET A 387 -13.30 -3.93 -17.05
N TRP A 388 -14.16 -4.91 -16.78
CA TRP A 388 -15.51 -5.04 -17.35
C TRP A 388 -16.50 -3.99 -16.83
N SER A 389 -16.41 -3.61 -15.56
CA SER A 389 -17.19 -2.49 -15.00
C SER A 389 -16.74 -1.14 -15.55
N ARG A 390 -15.44 -0.96 -15.84
CA ARG A 390 -14.94 0.22 -16.57
C ARG A 390 -15.37 0.22 -18.04
N ILE A 391 -15.36 -0.93 -18.71
CA ILE A 391 -15.86 -1.11 -20.08
C ILE A 391 -17.37 -0.82 -20.15
N LYS A 392 -18.18 -1.40 -19.27
CA LYS A 392 -19.64 -1.11 -19.21
C LYS A 392 -19.94 0.36 -18.93
N ARG A 393 -19.11 1.04 -18.15
CA ARG A 393 -19.26 2.48 -17.86
C ARG A 393 -18.83 3.37 -19.03
N PHE A 394 -17.97 2.85 -19.92
CA PHE A 394 -17.57 3.51 -21.16
C PHE A 394 -18.59 3.31 -22.30
N PHE A 395 -19.23 2.14 -22.37
CA PHE A 395 -20.24 1.81 -23.40
C PHE A 395 -21.70 2.04 -22.99
N GLY A 396 -21.97 2.35 -21.71
CA GLY A 396 -23.33 2.53 -21.17
C GLY A 396 -23.88 3.96 -21.15
N ARG A 397 -23.22 4.92 -21.79
CA ARG A 397 -23.78 6.27 -22.05
C ARG A 397 -24.37 6.30 -23.45
N GLY A 398 -25.59 5.77 -23.57
CA GLY A 398 -26.32 5.69 -24.84
C GLY A 398 -27.65 4.98 -24.67
N ASN A 399 -28.51 5.52 -23.81
CA ASN A 399 -29.98 5.60 -23.91
C ASN A 399 -30.56 6.12 -22.59
#